data_AF-A0A538CST6-F1
#
_entry.id   AF-A0A538CST6-F1
#
_cell.length_a   1.000
_cell.length_b   1.000
_cell.length_c   1.000
_cell.angle_alpha   90.00
_cell.angle_beta   90.00
_cell.angle_gamma   90.00
#
_symmetry.space_group_name_H-M   'P 1'
#
loop_
_entity.id
_entity.type
_entity.pdbx_description
1 polymer ?
#
loop_
_entity_poly.entity_id
_entity_poly.type
_entity_poly.pdbx_seq_one_letter_code
_entity_poly.pdbx_strand_id
1 'polypeptide(L)' 'AAESQVLLKNRRATLPFRPNANAYVAGSNADNIGNQAGGWTLTWQGGSTNVIPGTTILDGIREDTSGQVTYSQDASAP' A
#
# COMPACT_ATOMS: atom_id res chain seq x y z
N ALA A 1 12.42 -4.61 3.01
CA ALA A 1 11.37 -3.68 3.50
C ALA A 1 10.60 -4.23 4.72
N ALA A 2 10.36 -5.53 4.82
CA ALA A 2 9.58 -6.09 5.95
C ALA A 2 10.15 -5.74 7.34
N GLU A 3 11.47 -5.86 7.53
CA GLU A 3 12.15 -5.62 8.82
C GLU A 3 12.09 -4.17 9.31
N SER A 4 11.85 -3.19 8.43
CA SER A 4 11.77 -1.77 8.81
C SER A 4 10.39 -1.32 9.26
N GLN A 5 9.36 -2.18 9.12
CA GLN A 5 8.00 -1.84 9.52
C GLN A 5 7.83 -1.93 11.04
N VAL A 6 7.23 -0.91 11.64
CA VAL A 6 7.00 -0.83 13.09
C VAL A 6 5.51 -0.95 13.40
N LEU A 7 5.12 -1.98 14.13
CA LEU A 7 3.74 -2.18 14.57
C LEU A 7 3.43 -1.33 15.81
N LEU A 8 2.83 -0.14 15.59
CA LEU A 8 2.49 0.76 16.70
C LEU A 8 1.22 0.34 17.47
N LYS A 9 0.27 -0.33 16.80
CA LYS A 9 -1.03 -0.71 17.40
C LYS A 9 -1.65 -1.89 16.67
N ASN A 10 -2.11 -2.89 17.43
CA ASN A 10 -2.87 -4.03 16.92
C ASN A 10 -3.98 -4.43 17.91
N ARG A 11 -5.15 -3.80 17.83
CA ARG A 11 -6.28 -4.13 18.71
C ARG A 11 -7.02 -5.36 18.18
N ARG A 12 -7.49 -6.23 19.07
CA ARG A 12 -8.28 -7.43 18.71
C ARG A 12 -7.59 -8.35 17.68
N ALA A 13 -6.26 -8.35 17.64
CA ALA A 13 -5.48 -9.13 16.68
C ALA A 13 -5.96 -8.96 15.24
N THR A 14 -6.22 -7.72 14.81
CA THR A 14 -6.61 -7.40 13.43
C THR A 14 -5.57 -7.86 12.42
N LEU A 15 -4.29 -7.75 12.77
CA LEU A 15 -3.19 -8.33 12.01
C LEU A 15 -2.68 -9.63 12.67
N PRO A 16 -2.25 -10.64 11.90
CA PRO A 16 -2.12 -10.64 10.44
C PRO A 16 -3.47 -10.70 9.71
N PHE A 17 -3.53 -10.04 8.55
CA PHE A 17 -4.71 -10.10 7.68
C PHE A 17 -4.84 -11.50 7.08
N ARG A 18 -6.07 -11.97 6.83
CA ARG A 18 -6.28 -13.32 6.29
C ARG A 18 -5.97 -13.34 4.78
N PRO A 19 -5.18 -14.30 4.27
CA PRO A 19 -4.84 -14.37 2.84
C PRO A 19 -6.01 -14.58 1.88
N ASN A 20 -7.22 -14.84 2.37
CA ASN A 20 -8.43 -15.05 1.57
C ASN A 20 -9.54 -14.05 1.89
N ALA A 21 -9.25 -13.02 2.68
CA ALA A 21 -10.22 -11.98 2.98
C ALA A 21 -10.29 -10.97 1.82
N ASN A 22 -11.49 -10.49 1.53
CA ASN A 22 -11.70 -9.34 0.67
C ASN A 22 -11.08 -8.11 1.33
N ALA A 23 -10.37 -7.29 0.55
CA ALA A 23 -9.71 -6.09 1.01
C ALA A 23 -10.33 -4.85 0.34
N TYR A 24 -10.55 -3.81 1.14
CA TYR A 24 -10.78 -2.46 0.65
C TYR A 24 -9.53 -1.64 0.95
N VAL A 25 -8.79 -1.28 -0.08
CA VAL A 25 -7.54 -0.52 0.03
C VAL A 25 -7.85 0.93 -0.33
N ALA A 26 -7.48 1.85 0.56
CA ALA A 26 -7.76 3.27 0.36
C ALA A 26 -6.59 4.16 0.75
N GLY A 27 -6.66 5.43 0.32
CA GLY A 27 -5.69 6.46 0.63
C GLY A 27 -4.77 6.82 -0.54
N SER A 28 -4.28 8.05 -0.54
CA SER A 28 -3.48 8.65 -1.60
C SER A 28 -2.16 7.94 -1.90
N ASN A 29 -1.63 7.19 -0.93
CA ASN A 29 -0.32 6.55 -1.04
C ASN A 29 -0.40 5.06 -1.38
N ALA A 30 -1.60 4.49 -1.43
CA ALA A 30 -1.77 3.05 -1.64
C ALA A 30 -1.24 2.59 -3.01
N ASP A 31 -1.46 3.39 -4.05
CA ASP A 31 -1.07 3.11 -5.45
C ASP A 31 -0.12 4.20 -6.00
N ASN A 32 0.87 4.60 -5.19
CA ASN A 32 1.84 5.60 -5.59
C ASN A 32 3.26 5.22 -5.14
N ILE A 33 4.06 4.73 -6.08
CA ILE A 33 5.44 4.27 -5.81
C ILE A 33 6.37 5.45 -5.46
N GLY A 34 6.14 6.64 -6.04
CA GLY A 34 6.89 7.85 -5.70
C GLY A 34 6.70 8.28 -4.25
N ASN A 35 5.47 8.20 -3.74
CA ASN A 35 5.18 8.48 -2.33
C ASN A 35 5.79 7.42 -1.40
N GLN A 36 5.86 6.15 -1.81
CA GLN A 36 6.55 5.10 -1.06
C GLN A 36 8.06 5.34 -1.01
N ALA A 37 8.67 5.74 -2.14
CA ALA A 37 10.11 5.91 -2.26
C ALA A 37 10.61 7.21 -1.59
N GLY A 38 9.80 8.27 -1.64
CA GLY A 38 10.11 9.56 -1.03
C GLY A 38 11.15 10.39 -1.80
N GLY A 39 11.74 11.35 -1.08
CA GLY A 39 12.81 12.19 -1.61
C GLY A 39 14.07 11.40 -1.98
N TRP A 40 14.96 12.02 -2.74
CA TRP A 40 16.18 11.40 -3.27
C TRP A 40 15.95 10.18 -4.17
N THR A 41 14.72 9.99 -4.67
CA THR A 41 14.39 8.98 -5.68
C THR A 41 13.92 9.69 -6.96
N LEU A 42 14.63 9.48 -8.07
CA LEU A 42 14.58 10.24 -9.34
C LEU A 42 15.00 11.71 -9.23
N THR A 43 14.44 12.44 -8.27
CA THR A 43 14.79 13.84 -8.01
C THR A 43 15.11 14.01 -6.53
N TRP A 44 15.75 15.14 -6.19
CA TRP A 44 16.04 15.48 -4.80
C TRP A 44 14.78 15.48 -3.92
N GLN A 45 13.72 16.14 -4.38
CA GLN A 45 12.46 16.23 -3.64
C GLN A 45 11.58 14.98 -3.78
N GLY A 46 11.91 14.09 -4.72
CA GLY A 46 11.03 13.00 -5.11
C GLY A 46 9.76 13.53 -5.78
N GLY A 47 8.62 12.90 -5.49
CA GLY A 47 7.30 13.37 -5.88
C GLY A 47 6.27 12.26 -6.04
N SER A 48 4.99 12.64 -6.14
CA SER A 48 3.90 11.72 -6.45
C SER A 48 3.95 11.32 -7.91
N THR A 49 4.50 10.14 -8.20
CA THR A 49 4.71 9.65 -9.57
C THR A 49 4.72 8.12 -9.61
N ASN A 50 4.35 7.56 -10.76
CA ASN A 50 4.36 6.11 -11.03
C ASN A 50 5.35 5.70 -12.13
N VAL A 51 6.38 6.52 -12.39
CA VAL A 51 7.42 6.20 -13.37
C VAL A 51 8.60 5.41 -12.79
N ILE A 52 8.64 5.21 -11.46
CA ILE A 52 9.66 4.40 -10.80
C ILE A 52 9.27 2.93 -10.94
N PRO A 53 10.15 2.05 -11.46
CA PRO A 53 9.89 0.62 -11.46
C PRO A 53 9.78 0.07 -10.03
N GLY A 54 8.76 -0.72 -9.73
CA GLY A 54 8.58 -1.33 -8.43
C GLY A 54 7.17 -1.84 -8.18
N THR A 55 6.92 -2.29 -6.95
CA THR A 55 5.64 -2.81 -6.49
C THR A 55 5.04 -1.80 -5.51
N THR A 56 3.88 -1.23 -5.84
CA THR A 56 3.15 -0.36 -4.89
C THR A 56 2.61 -1.19 -3.71
N ILE A 57 2.13 -0.52 -2.67
CA ILE A 57 1.48 -1.21 -1.55
C ILE A 57 0.20 -1.93 -2.05
N LEU A 58 -0.56 -1.32 -2.95
CA LEU A 58 -1.74 -1.92 -3.56
C LEU A 58 -1.38 -3.17 -4.37
N ASP A 59 -0.30 -3.12 -5.16
CA ASP A 59 0.16 -4.28 -5.93
C ASP A 59 0.55 -5.45 -5.01
N GLY A 60 1.31 -5.18 -3.94
CA GLY A 60 1.68 -6.20 -2.98
C GLY A 60 0.47 -6.84 -2.28
N ILE A 61 -0.56 -6.06 -1.94
CA ILE A 61 -1.80 -6.60 -1.38
C ILE A 61 -2.54 -7.48 -2.40
N ARG A 62 -2.63 -7.04 -3.67
CA ARG A 62 -3.27 -7.83 -4.74
C ARG A 62 -2.55 -9.14 -5.01
N GLU A 63 -1.24 -9.19 -4.84
CA GLU A 63 -0.44 -10.40 -5.01
C GLU A 63 -0.60 -11.38 -3.82
N ASP A 64 -0.67 -10.87 -2.58
CA ASP A 64 -0.69 -11.69 -1.37
C ASP A 64 -2.08 -12.27 -1.03
N THR A 65 -3.17 -11.61 -1.46
CA THR A 65 -4.54 -12.08 -1.19
C THR A 65 -5.16 -12.83 -2.36
N SER A 66 -5.89 -13.90 -2.04
CA SER A 66 -6.80 -14.60 -2.95
C SER A 66 -8.22 -14.04 -2.93
N GLY A 67 -8.51 -13.08 -2.04
CA GLY A 67 -9.79 -12.39 -1.97
C GLY A 67 -9.95 -11.27 -3.00
N GLN A 68 -11.15 -10.70 -3.09
CA GLN A 68 -11.39 -9.53 -3.95
C GLN A 68 -10.76 -8.27 -3.34
N VAL A 69 -10.04 -7.50 -4.16
CA VAL A 69 -9.48 -6.20 -3.76
C VAL A 69 -10.27 -5.07 -4.44
N THR A 70 -10.90 -4.23 -3.63
CA THR A 70 -11.46 -2.95 -4.07
C THR A 70 -10.48 -1.85 -3.72
N TYR A 71 -10.18 -0.96 -4.66
CA TYR A 71 -9.31 0.19 -4.43
C TYR A 71 -10.06 1.50 -4.62
N SER A 72 -9.87 2.44 -3.71
CA SER A 72 -10.38 3.80 -3.83
C SER A 72 -9.42 4.79 -3.16
N GLN A 73 -8.82 5.67 -3.96
CA GLN A 73 -7.84 6.64 -3.46
C GLN A 73 -8.42 7.53 -2.35
N ASP A 74 -9.69 7.93 -2.49
CA ASP A 74 -10.42 8.84 -1.62
C ASP A 74 -11.46 8.14 -0.73
N ALA A 75 -11.48 6.81 -0.74
CA ALA A 75 -12.46 5.97 -0.03
C ALA A 75 -13.93 6.23 -0.41
N SER A 76 -14.19 6.67 -1.64
CA SER A 76 -15.53 6.91 -2.17
C SER A 76 -16.16 5.71 -2.89
N ALA A 77 -15.38 4.68 -3.22
CA ALA A 77 -15.92 3.50 -3.90
C ALA A 77 -16.89 2.73 -2.98
N PRO A 78 -18.01 2.21 -3.53
CA PRO A 78 -19.04 1.50 -2.77
C PRO A 78 -18.58 0.16 -2.20
#